data_AF-A0A8H3HPI3-F1
#
_entry.id   AF-A0A8H3HPI3-F1
#
_cell.length_a   1.000
_cell.length_b   1.000
_cell.length_c   1.000
_cell.angle_alpha   90.00
_cell.angle_beta   90.00
_cell.angle_gamma   90.00
#
_symmetry.space_group_name_H-M   'P 1'
#
loop_
_entity.id
_entity.type
_entity.pdbx_description
1 polymer ?
#
loop_
_entity_poly.entity_id
_entity_poly.type
_entity_poly.pdbx_seq_one_letter_code
_entity_poly.pdbx_strand_id
1 'polypeptide(L)'
;MRASLQGQDGGLVAGNLALSRVHLVHGGNDENVPVWHSRERMALIKTWNPNADVNLTEVPGKPHFWDTVFKDEPVSSVIEGLVASPFALLDKVPTPFTLTVPWPSESGSMRGWRIRQATVPGRLSRVQVDNNSTRTTNVHTLSIELSKSGIKAGEVITLDHESIKVPDQSHVWLHRTESRQWQIIDPIVTHSSGPLSSILNSAKPIALVIPADRAEYYESIALRIAHNLYTYLKLDCTIVQDSEVDGTLEGRSVVVIGGHHNKYGMTREKGMVGLASEHFLYTRQVGSATALKIFAQTEYSTIFIWMPLIQVATSEY
;
A
#
# COMPACT_ATOMS: atom_id res chain seq x y z
N MET A 1 -5.68 -12.10 -12.33
CA MET A 1 -4.41 -12.17 -11.56
C MET A 1 -4.72 -12.30 -10.07
N ARG A 2 -3.84 -12.96 -9.30
CA ARG A 2 -3.78 -12.82 -7.83
C ARG A 2 -2.72 -11.75 -7.54
N ALA A 3 -2.88 -10.93 -6.51
CA ALA A 3 -1.73 -10.24 -5.94
C ALA A 3 -1.00 -11.23 -5.02
N SER A 4 0.32 -11.13 -4.89
CA SER A 4 1.01 -11.89 -3.84
C SER A 4 0.75 -11.25 -2.48
N LEU A 5 0.82 -12.04 -1.41
CA LEU A 5 0.89 -11.51 -0.05
C LEU A 5 2.28 -10.93 0.23
N GLN A 6 3.31 -11.38 -0.49
CA GLN A 6 4.58 -10.67 -0.61
C GLN A 6 4.34 -9.36 -1.37
N GLY A 7 4.80 -8.23 -0.83
CA GLY A 7 4.50 -6.92 -1.39
C GLY A 7 5.15 -6.64 -2.75
N GLN A 8 4.56 -5.70 -3.49
CA GLN A 8 5.19 -4.92 -4.57
C GLN A 8 5.73 -5.70 -5.80
N ASP A 9 4.85 -6.34 -6.57
CA ASP A 9 5.03 -6.30 -8.03
C ASP A 9 4.66 -4.88 -8.51
N GLY A 10 5.68 -4.03 -8.62
CA GLY A 10 5.53 -2.64 -9.06
C GLY A 10 5.04 -2.49 -10.51
N GLY A 11 5.13 -3.54 -11.33
CA GLY A 11 4.63 -3.53 -12.70
C GLY A 11 3.11 -3.47 -12.77
N LEU A 12 2.41 -4.09 -11.80
CA LEU A 12 0.93 -4.09 -11.73
C LEU A 12 0.34 -2.69 -11.54
N VAL A 13 1.10 -1.75 -10.95
CA VAL A 13 0.66 -0.38 -10.64
C VAL A 13 1.31 0.68 -11.52
N ALA A 14 2.19 0.32 -12.45
CA ALA A 14 2.88 1.26 -13.34
C ALA A 14 1.91 2.15 -14.15
N GLY A 15 0.71 1.65 -14.47
CA GLY A 15 -0.34 2.43 -15.15
C GLY A 15 -0.87 3.63 -14.34
N ASN A 16 -0.73 3.63 -13.01
CA ASN A 16 -1.09 4.78 -12.17
C ASN A 16 -0.15 5.98 -12.43
N LEU A 17 1.08 5.72 -12.88
CA LEU A 17 2.10 6.72 -13.19
C LEU A 17 1.98 7.28 -14.60
N ALA A 18 1.18 6.65 -15.48
CA ALA A 18 1.10 6.99 -16.91
C ALA A 18 0.56 8.40 -17.23
N LEU A 19 -0.07 9.06 -16.25
CA LEU A 19 -0.53 10.45 -16.31
C LEU A 19 0.15 11.36 -15.27
N SER A 20 1.28 10.92 -14.71
CA SER A 20 2.09 11.66 -13.75
C SER A 20 3.43 12.04 -14.37
N ARG A 21 4.01 13.16 -13.95
CA ARG A 21 5.41 13.48 -14.24
C ARG A 21 6.34 12.64 -13.36
N VAL A 22 7.24 11.87 -13.98
CA VAL A 22 8.13 10.92 -13.29
C VAL A 22 9.55 11.06 -13.82
N HIS A 23 10.52 11.16 -12.92
CA HIS A 23 11.93 11.07 -13.28
C HIS A 23 12.58 9.93 -12.51
N LEU A 24 13.19 8.99 -13.23
CA LEU A 24 13.94 7.88 -12.67
C LEU A 24 15.43 8.26 -12.63
N VAL A 25 16.09 7.98 -11.51
CA VAL A 25 17.53 8.25 -11.32
C VAL A 25 18.21 6.96 -10.91
N HIS A 26 19.34 6.63 -11.53
CA HIS A 26 20.01 5.35 -11.32
C HIS A 26 21.54 5.46 -11.40
N GLY A 27 22.25 4.69 -10.57
CA GLY A 27 23.72 4.63 -10.62
C GLY A 27 24.21 3.85 -11.83
N GLY A 28 25.11 4.43 -12.63
CA GLY A 28 25.65 3.76 -13.82
C GLY A 28 26.48 2.50 -13.52
N ASN A 29 27.00 2.39 -12.29
CA ASN A 29 27.73 1.25 -11.74
C ASN A 29 26.96 0.61 -10.57
N ASP A 30 25.63 0.54 -10.65
CA ASP A 30 24.82 -0.18 -9.67
C ASP A 30 24.94 -1.71 -9.86
N GLU A 31 25.76 -2.34 -9.02
CA GLU A 31 25.98 -3.79 -8.98
C GLU A 31 24.91 -4.55 -8.18
N ASN A 32 24.13 -3.85 -7.34
CA ASN A 32 23.06 -4.42 -6.52
C ASN A 32 21.75 -4.50 -7.29
N VAL A 33 21.49 -3.48 -8.12
CA VAL A 33 20.30 -3.34 -8.96
C VAL A 33 20.74 -2.94 -10.37
N PRO A 34 20.71 -3.86 -11.34
CA PRO A 34 21.08 -3.51 -12.70
C PRO A 34 20.17 -2.42 -13.32
N VAL A 35 20.80 -1.41 -13.91
CA VAL A 35 20.22 -0.24 -14.61
C VAL A 35 19.01 -0.57 -15.50
N TRP A 36 18.99 -1.77 -16.11
CA TRP A 36 17.93 -2.19 -17.02
C TRP A 36 16.55 -2.23 -16.36
N HIS A 37 16.43 -2.44 -15.04
CA HIS A 37 15.15 -2.36 -14.33
C HIS A 37 14.50 -0.97 -14.41
N SER A 38 15.30 0.10 -14.44
CA SER A 38 14.79 1.47 -14.60
C SER A 38 14.41 1.77 -16.05
N ARG A 39 15.14 1.20 -17.02
CA ARG A 39 14.78 1.24 -18.44
C ARG A 39 13.46 0.50 -18.71
N GLU A 40 13.30 -0.69 -18.13
CA GLU A 40 12.07 -1.49 -18.18
C GLU A 40 10.89 -0.74 -17.53
N ARG A 41 11.07 -0.15 -16.35
CA ARG A 41 10.04 0.64 -15.68
C ARG A 41 9.59 1.84 -16.54
N MET A 42 10.53 2.57 -17.15
CA MET A 42 10.21 3.64 -18.08
C MET A 42 9.42 3.12 -19.30
N ALA A 43 9.85 2.01 -19.90
CA ALA A 43 9.16 1.38 -21.02
C ALA A 43 7.74 0.94 -20.66
N LEU A 44 7.55 0.32 -19.49
CA LEU A 44 6.25 -0.14 -19.01
C LEU A 44 5.29 1.03 -18.71
N ILE A 45 5.77 2.16 -18.18
CA ILE A 45 4.93 3.37 -18.05
C ILE A 45 4.52 3.88 -19.45
N LYS A 46 5.42 3.81 -20.43
CA LYS A 46 5.13 4.20 -21.83
C LYS A 46 4.24 3.21 -22.60
N THR A 47 4.05 1.96 -22.17
CA THR A 47 3.02 1.08 -22.76
C THR A 47 1.61 1.43 -22.28
N TRP A 48 1.46 2.02 -21.09
CA TRP A 48 0.18 2.55 -20.61
C TRP A 48 -0.16 3.92 -21.23
N ASN A 49 0.84 4.77 -21.49
CA ASN A 49 0.69 6.01 -22.24
C ASN A 49 2.00 6.33 -23.00
N PRO A 50 2.03 6.21 -24.34
CA PRO A 50 3.23 6.54 -25.13
C PRO A 50 3.71 7.98 -24.96
N ASN A 51 2.81 8.90 -24.59
CA ASN A 51 3.08 10.31 -24.33
C ASN A 51 3.27 10.62 -22.83
N ALA A 52 3.59 9.63 -22.00
CA ALA A 52 3.86 9.85 -20.59
C ALA A 52 5.13 10.71 -20.39
N ASP A 53 5.04 11.71 -19.51
CA ASP A 53 6.16 12.53 -19.05
C ASP A 53 7.02 11.72 -18.06
N VAL A 54 7.66 10.68 -18.59
CA VAL A 54 8.58 9.80 -17.87
C VAL A 54 9.95 9.77 -18.55
N ASN A 55 10.95 10.12 -17.75
CA ASN A 55 12.35 10.26 -18.14
C ASN A 55 13.25 9.42 -17.21
N LEU A 56 14.45 9.11 -17.68
CA LEU A 56 15.47 8.34 -16.96
C LEU A 56 16.81 9.05 -17.09
N THR A 57 17.53 9.16 -15.98
CA THR A 57 18.92 9.62 -15.94
C THR A 57 19.80 8.59 -15.23
N GLU A 58 20.76 8.07 -15.97
CA GLU A 58 21.78 7.14 -15.50
C GLU A 58 23.04 7.97 -15.20
N VAL A 59 23.53 7.96 -13.95
CA VAL A 59 24.64 8.80 -13.52
C VAL A 59 25.94 8.00 -13.62
N PRO A 60 26.85 8.27 -14.59
CA PRO A 60 27.98 7.38 -14.88
C PRO A 60 28.92 7.19 -13.69
N GLY A 61 29.43 5.98 -13.48
CA GLY A 61 30.36 5.67 -12.39
C GLY A 61 29.76 5.66 -10.99
N LYS A 62 28.51 6.10 -10.79
CA LYS A 62 27.87 6.10 -9.47
C LYS A 62 27.37 4.70 -9.09
N PRO A 63 27.58 4.27 -7.84
CA PRO A 63 27.07 2.99 -7.34
C PRO A 63 25.57 3.08 -7.02
N HIS A 64 25.05 1.99 -6.46
CA HIS A 64 23.66 1.85 -6.00
C HIS A 64 23.09 3.05 -5.24
N PHE A 65 23.83 3.56 -4.25
CA PHE A 65 23.52 4.77 -3.52
C PHE A 65 24.82 5.50 -3.17
N TRP A 66 24.80 6.83 -3.14
CA TRP A 66 25.96 7.64 -2.78
C TRP A 66 25.55 8.92 -2.02
N ASP A 67 26.41 9.35 -1.09
CA ASP A 67 26.12 10.38 -0.07
C ASP A 67 25.62 11.72 -0.62
N THR A 68 25.94 12.03 -1.87
CA THR A 68 25.61 13.29 -2.54
C THR A 68 24.53 13.14 -3.62
N VAL A 69 23.79 12.02 -3.68
CA VAL A 69 22.78 11.73 -4.72
C VAL A 69 21.77 12.86 -4.97
N PHE A 70 21.33 13.58 -3.94
CA PHE A 70 20.39 14.71 -4.08
C PHE A 70 21.05 16.08 -4.37
N LYS A 71 22.38 16.13 -4.41
CA LYS A 71 23.19 17.36 -4.52
C LYS A 71 24.07 17.39 -5.77
N ASP A 72 24.40 16.23 -6.32
CA ASP A 72 25.17 16.10 -7.54
C ASP A 72 24.30 16.42 -8.76
N GLU A 73 24.84 17.18 -9.70
CA GLU A 73 24.34 17.17 -11.07
C GLU A 73 24.55 15.77 -11.69
N PRO A 74 23.58 15.24 -12.46
CA PRO A 74 22.39 15.89 -12.99
C PRO A 74 21.13 15.86 -12.09
N VAL A 75 21.22 15.34 -10.87
CA VAL A 75 20.06 15.01 -10.03
C VAL A 75 19.45 16.24 -9.35
N SER A 76 20.27 17.20 -8.91
CA SER A 76 19.83 18.49 -8.37
C SER A 76 18.93 19.25 -9.35
N SER A 77 19.39 19.50 -10.59
CA SER A 77 18.59 20.16 -11.63
C SER A 77 17.30 19.42 -11.98
N VAL A 78 17.26 18.08 -11.90
CA VAL A 78 16.03 17.30 -12.07
C VAL A 78 15.02 17.60 -10.95
N ILE A 79 15.47 17.64 -9.69
CA ILE A 79 14.60 17.92 -8.53
C ILE A 79 14.09 19.36 -8.59
N GLU A 80 14.96 20.33 -8.87
CA GLU A 80 14.56 21.73 -9.06
C GLU A 80 13.56 21.89 -10.22
N GLY A 81 13.82 21.24 -11.35
CA GLY A 81 12.92 21.23 -12.51
C GLY A 81 11.58 20.53 -12.28
N LEU A 82 11.47 19.63 -11.29
CA LEU A 82 10.22 19.03 -10.83
C LEU A 82 9.45 19.96 -9.88
N VAL A 83 10.14 20.62 -8.95
CA VAL A 83 9.53 21.51 -7.94
C VAL A 83 9.10 22.85 -8.55
N ALA A 84 9.90 23.45 -9.42
CA ALA A 84 9.63 24.76 -10.02
C ALA A 84 8.47 24.76 -11.03
N SER A 85 8.09 23.60 -11.56
CA SER A 85 6.97 23.42 -12.48
C SER A 85 5.98 22.37 -11.93
N PRO A 86 5.15 22.74 -10.93
CA PRO A 86 4.10 21.87 -10.43
C PRO A 86 3.08 21.58 -11.54
N PHE A 87 2.56 20.36 -11.57
CA PHE A 87 1.85 19.74 -12.70
C PHE A 87 0.41 20.26 -12.96
N ALA A 88 0.12 21.52 -12.61
CA ALA A 88 -1.21 22.13 -12.47
C ALA A 88 -2.00 22.34 -13.79
N LEU A 89 -1.46 21.93 -14.94
CA LEU A 89 -2.12 22.07 -16.24
C LEU A 89 -2.87 20.80 -16.68
N LEU A 90 -2.40 19.62 -16.29
CA LEU A 90 -2.98 18.34 -16.72
C LEU A 90 -4.19 17.88 -15.87
N ASP A 91 -4.57 18.65 -14.85
CA ASP A 91 -5.79 18.44 -14.06
C ASP A 91 -7.06 19.01 -14.71
N LYS A 92 -6.92 19.86 -15.74
CA LYS A 92 -8.05 20.60 -16.35
C LYS A 92 -8.70 19.89 -17.55
N VAL A 93 -8.08 18.83 -18.08
CA VAL A 93 -8.63 18.03 -19.19
C VAL A 93 -9.06 16.66 -18.63
N PRO A 94 -10.32 16.24 -18.83
CA PRO A 94 -10.78 14.89 -18.50
C PRO A 94 -10.09 13.83 -19.38
N THR A 95 -8.90 13.40 -18.96
CA THR A 95 -8.14 12.33 -19.63
C THR A 95 -8.57 10.96 -19.07
N PRO A 96 -8.98 9.99 -19.91
CA PRO A 96 -9.28 8.63 -19.47
C PRO A 96 -8.11 8.00 -18.71
N PHE A 97 -8.40 7.30 -17.61
CA PHE A 97 -7.35 6.75 -16.74
C PHE A 97 -7.77 5.43 -16.09
N THR A 98 -6.79 4.72 -15.53
CA THR A 98 -7.00 3.44 -14.84
C THR A 98 -6.25 3.44 -13.52
N LEU A 99 -6.98 3.63 -12.42
CA LEU A 99 -6.46 3.46 -11.06
C LEU A 99 -6.43 1.96 -10.73
N THR A 100 -5.23 1.40 -10.57
CA THR A 100 -5.00 0.00 -10.19
C THR A 100 -4.40 -0.05 -8.78
N VAL A 101 -5.04 -0.80 -7.87
CA VAL A 101 -4.72 -0.81 -6.44
C VAL A 101 -4.65 -2.25 -5.93
N PRO A 102 -3.51 -2.72 -5.40
CA PRO A 102 -3.44 -4.00 -4.71
C PRO A 102 -4.02 -3.92 -3.29
N TRP A 103 -3.85 -2.79 -2.59
CA TRP A 103 -4.17 -2.61 -1.17
C TRP A 103 -4.87 -1.27 -0.88
N PRO A 104 -6.22 -1.23 -0.86
CA PRO A 104 -7.00 0.01 -0.72
C PRO A 104 -6.71 0.85 0.53
N SER A 105 -6.20 0.22 1.59
CA SER A 105 -5.83 0.93 2.83
C SER A 105 -4.52 1.72 2.71
N GLU A 106 -3.59 1.29 1.84
CA GLU A 106 -2.28 1.92 1.61
C GLU A 106 -2.26 2.86 0.40
N SER A 107 -2.97 2.52 -0.68
CA SER A 107 -2.98 3.33 -1.90
C SER A 107 -3.92 4.53 -1.80
N GLY A 108 -3.45 5.68 -2.28
CA GLY A 108 -4.15 6.95 -2.24
C GLY A 108 -5.27 7.14 -3.28
N SER A 109 -5.56 8.40 -3.58
CA SER A 109 -6.49 8.80 -4.64
C SER A 109 -5.75 9.18 -5.93
N MET A 110 -6.32 8.83 -7.09
CA MET A 110 -5.90 9.31 -8.41
C MET A 110 -7.04 10.15 -8.99
N ARG A 111 -6.78 11.44 -9.30
CA ARG A 111 -7.79 12.40 -9.81
C ARG A 111 -9.10 12.37 -9.01
N GLY A 112 -9.00 12.48 -7.69
CA GLY A 112 -10.13 12.45 -6.75
C GLY A 112 -10.78 11.07 -6.53
N TRP A 113 -10.60 10.10 -7.42
CA TRP A 113 -11.10 8.74 -7.25
C TRP A 113 -10.18 7.95 -6.32
N ARG A 114 -10.75 7.29 -5.30
CA ARG A 114 -10.03 6.36 -4.41
C ARG A 114 -10.82 5.07 -4.20
N ILE A 115 -10.17 3.93 -4.42
CA ILE A 115 -10.68 2.62 -4.02
C ILE A 115 -10.58 2.54 -2.49
N ARG A 116 -11.67 2.19 -1.81
CA ARG A 116 -11.78 2.16 -0.35
C ARG A 116 -11.78 0.73 0.21
N GLN A 117 -12.45 -0.20 -0.47
CA GLN A 117 -12.46 -1.61 -0.11
C GLN A 117 -12.56 -2.52 -1.33
N ALA A 118 -11.80 -3.62 -1.31
CA ALA A 118 -11.81 -4.67 -2.31
C ALA A 118 -12.97 -5.66 -2.06
N THR A 119 -13.58 -6.21 -3.12
CA THR A 119 -14.60 -7.27 -3.00
C THR A 119 -13.98 -8.58 -2.50
N VAL A 120 -12.80 -8.92 -2.99
CA VAL A 120 -11.96 -10.00 -2.49
C VAL A 120 -10.62 -9.41 -2.07
N PRO A 121 -10.31 -9.35 -0.75
CA PRO A 121 -8.99 -8.96 -0.26
C PRO A 121 -7.85 -9.77 -0.90
N GLY A 122 -6.67 -9.17 -1.07
CA GLY A 122 -5.54 -9.82 -1.73
C GLY A 122 -5.70 -10.04 -3.24
N ARG A 123 -6.71 -9.43 -3.86
CA ARG A 123 -6.82 -9.35 -5.33
C ARG A 123 -6.74 -7.90 -5.80
N LEU A 124 -6.08 -7.74 -6.94
CA LEU A 124 -5.91 -6.45 -7.61
C LEU A 124 -7.28 -5.82 -7.89
N SER A 125 -7.49 -4.63 -7.33
CA SER A 125 -8.69 -3.83 -7.51
C SER A 125 -8.43 -2.76 -8.57
N ARG A 126 -9.44 -2.42 -9.38
CA ARG A 126 -9.27 -1.46 -10.47
C ARG A 126 -10.52 -0.60 -10.64
N VAL A 127 -10.31 0.67 -10.93
CA VAL A 127 -11.31 1.61 -11.47
C VAL A 127 -10.75 2.15 -12.78
N GLN A 128 -11.53 2.05 -13.85
CA GLN A 128 -11.23 2.62 -15.16
C GLN A 128 -12.26 3.71 -15.44
N VAL A 129 -11.80 4.94 -15.64
CA VAL A 129 -12.66 6.11 -15.90
C VAL A 129 -12.41 6.56 -17.34
N ASP A 130 -13.49 6.65 -18.12
CA ASP A 130 -13.48 7.10 -19.51
C ASP A 130 -14.68 8.02 -19.73
N ASN A 131 -14.42 9.33 -19.81
CA ASN A 131 -15.45 10.38 -19.88
C ASN A 131 -16.49 10.20 -18.75
N ASN A 132 -17.76 9.89 -19.09
CA ASN A 132 -18.84 9.68 -18.11
C ASN A 132 -19.06 8.19 -17.75
N SER A 133 -18.23 7.29 -18.27
CA SER A 133 -18.31 5.84 -18.09
C SER A 133 -17.20 5.34 -17.16
N THR A 134 -17.58 4.65 -16.10
CA THR A 134 -16.64 4.05 -15.15
C THR A 134 -16.89 2.55 -15.03
N ARG A 135 -15.81 1.77 -15.11
CA ARG A 135 -15.83 0.31 -14.90
C ARG A 135 -14.95 -0.05 -13.72
N THR A 136 -15.44 -0.93 -12.85
CA THR A 136 -14.69 -1.46 -11.72
C THR A 136 -14.26 -2.90 -11.94
N THR A 137 -13.26 -3.34 -11.18
CA THR A 137 -12.92 -4.76 -11.02
C THR A 137 -12.50 -4.98 -9.58
N ASN A 138 -13.14 -5.95 -8.91
CA ASN A 138 -12.88 -6.28 -7.51
C ASN A 138 -13.03 -5.09 -6.53
N VAL A 139 -13.85 -4.08 -6.87
CA VAL A 139 -14.16 -2.96 -5.96
C VAL A 139 -15.50 -3.22 -5.27
N HIS A 140 -15.53 -3.02 -3.96
CA HIS A 140 -16.73 -3.11 -3.12
C HIS A 140 -17.09 -1.78 -2.46
N THR A 141 -16.11 -0.90 -2.20
CA THR A 141 -16.37 0.50 -1.84
C THR A 141 -15.34 1.41 -2.49
N LEU A 142 -15.77 2.57 -2.96
CA LEU A 142 -14.92 3.65 -3.46
C LEU A 142 -15.41 5.01 -2.97
N SER A 143 -14.58 6.04 -3.06
CA SER A 143 -14.97 7.43 -2.84
C SER A 143 -14.46 8.33 -3.96
N ILE A 144 -15.24 9.35 -4.34
CA ILE A 144 -14.88 10.37 -5.33
C ILE A 144 -14.84 11.72 -4.63
N GLU A 145 -13.68 12.37 -4.62
CA GLU A 145 -13.54 13.79 -4.24
C GLU A 145 -13.83 14.66 -5.47
N LEU A 146 -14.97 15.38 -5.47
CA LEU A 146 -15.48 16.05 -6.68
C LEU A 146 -14.56 17.19 -7.19
N SER A 147 -13.93 17.91 -6.26
CA SER A 147 -12.97 19.00 -6.56
C SER A 147 -11.74 18.55 -7.35
N LYS A 148 -11.44 17.24 -7.36
CA LYS A 148 -10.27 16.65 -8.07
C LYS A 148 -10.63 15.68 -9.20
N SER A 149 -11.91 15.31 -9.35
CA SER A 149 -12.37 14.37 -10.39
C SER A 149 -12.90 15.06 -11.65
N GLY A 150 -13.21 16.35 -11.58
CA GLY A 150 -13.85 17.11 -12.67
C GLY A 150 -15.36 16.90 -12.79
N ILE A 151 -15.93 16.01 -11.97
CA ILE A 151 -17.36 15.69 -11.92
C ILE A 151 -18.07 16.71 -11.02
N LYS A 152 -19.21 17.25 -11.46
CA LYS A 152 -19.96 18.28 -10.73
C LYS A 152 -21.18 17.71 -10.01
N ALA A 153 -21.61 18.40 -8.96
CA ALA A 153 -22.90 18.15 -8.32
C ALA A 153 -24.04 18.17 -9.34
N GLY A 154 -24.96 17.21 -9.23
CA GLY A 154 -26.13 17.07 -10.11
C GLY A 154 -25.88 16.37 -11.45
N GLU A 155 -24.62 16.15 -11.87
CA GLU A 155 -24.29 15.37 -13.06
C GLU A 155 -24.67 13.88 -12.87
N VAL A 156 -24.77 13.12 -13.97
CA VAL A 156 -25.06 11.67 -13.94
C VAL A 156 -23.86 10.93 -14.51
N ILE A 157 -23.23 10.10 -13.68
CA ILE A 157 -22.13 9.22 -14.08
C ILE A 157 -22.66 7.79 -14.29
N THR A 158 -22.03 7.03 -15.18
CA THR A 158 -22.30 5.60 -15.33
C THR A 158 -21.23 4.81 -14.59
N LEU A 159 -21.61 3.93 -13.66
CA LEU A 159 -20.70 3.07 -12.90
C LEU A 159 -21.15 1.62 -13.03
N ASP A 160 -20.33 0.77 -13.68
CA ASP A 160 -20.67 -0.63 -13.99
C ASP A 160 -22.04 -0.80 -14.67
N HIS A 161 -22.37 0.10 -15.59
CA HIS A 161 -23.65 0.19 -16.32
C HIS A 161 -24.85 0.76 -15.53
N GLU A 162 -24.67 1.16 -14.26
CA GLU A 162 -25.70 1.81 -13.46
C GLU A 162 -25.54 3.35 -13.50
N SER A 163 -26.65 4.08 -13.65
CA SER A 163 -26.65 5.55 -13.68
C SER A 163 -26.79 6.13 -12.28
N ILE A 164 -25.76 6.85 -11.83
CA ILE A 164 -25.68 7.45 -10.50
C ILE A 164 -25.74 8.98 -10.63
N LYS A 165 -26.76 9.59 -10.05
CA LYS A 165 -26.83 11.05 -9.93
C LYS A 165 -25.92 11.51 -8.79
N VAL A 166 -24.99 12.41 -9.09
CA VAL A 166 -24.00 12.94 -8.16
C VAL A 166 -24.69 13.92 -7.18
N PRO A 167 -24.59 13.71 -5.86
CA PRO A 167 -25.15 14.62 -4.87
C PRO A 167 -24.31 15.91 -4.75
N ASP A 168 -24.88 16.94 -4.14
CA ASP A 168 -24.17 18.18 -3.83
C ASP A 168 -23.35 18.03 -2.54
N GLN A 169 -22.19 17.38 -2.67
CA GLN A 169 -21.29 17.00 -1.58
C GLN A 169 -19.83 17.08 -2.06
N SER A 170 -18.88 17.42 -1.17
CA SER A 170 -17.45 17.45 -1.54
C SER A 170 -16.88 16.08 -1.87
N HIS A 171 -17.43 15.03 -1.25
CA HIS A 171 -17.06 13.63 -1.43
C HIS A 171 -18.31 12.77 -1.61
N VAL A 172 -18.30 11.89 -2.60
CA VAL A 172 -19.34 10.88 -2.80
C VAL A 172 -18.76 9.51 -2.45
N TRP A 173 -19.34 8.80 -1.49
CA TRP A 173 -18.97 7.42 -1.17
C TRP A 173 -19.95 6.45 -1.80
N LEU A 174 -19.42 5.43 -2.47
CA LEU A 174 -20.19 4.47 -3.26
C LEU A 174 -19.83 3.05 -2.82
N HIS A 175 -20.86 2.29 -2.46
CA HIS A 175 -20.75 0.92 -1.96
C HIS A 175 -21.53 -0.05 -2.84
N ARG A 176 -20.96 -1.23 -3.07
CA ARG A 176 -21.54 -2.28 -3.89
C ARG A 176 -22.21 -3.35 -3.03
N THR A 177 -23.53 -3.32 -3.02
CA THR A 177 -24.40 -4.25 -2.29
C THR A 177 -24.25 -5.71 -2.75
N GLU A 178 -24.81 -6.65 -1.99
CA GLU A 178 -24.84 -8.08 -2.33
C GLU A 178 -25.59 -8.36 -3.65
N SER A 179 -26.61 -7.56 -3.96
CA SER A 179 -27.31 -7.55 -5.26
C SER A 179 -26.46 -7.05 -6.44
N ARG A 180 -25.20 -6.67 -6.16
CA ARG A 180 -24.19 -6.06 -7.05
C ARG A 180 -24.48 -4.63 -7.50
N GLN A 181 -25.54 -4.02 -6.99
CA GLN A 181 -25.91 -2.62 -7.26
C GLN A 181 -25.09 -1.63 -6.41
N TRP A 182 -24.84 -0.46 -6.98
CA TRP A 182 -24.16 0.65 -6.35
C TRP A 182 -25.13 1.57 -5.59
N GLN A 183 -24.78 1.90 -4.35
CA GLN A 183 -25.53 2.84 -3.52
C GLN A 183 -24.60 3.92 -2.97
N ILE A 184 -25.12 5.15 -2.88
CA ILE A 184 -24.47 6.24 -2.14
C ILE A 184 -24.66 5.97 -0.65
N ILE A 185 -23.57 6.05 0.10
CA ILE A 185 -23.54 5.82 1.55
C ILE A 185 -22.77 6.93 2.27
N ASP A 186 -22.91 7.01 3.58
CA ASP A 186 -22.03 7.82 4.42
C ASP A 186 -20.59 7.26 4.46
N PRO A 187 -19.58 8.08 4.83
CA PRO A 187 -18.20 7.62 4.96
C PRO A 187 -18.03 6.51 5.99
N ILE A 188 -17.65 5.30 5.54
CA ILE A 188 -17.39 4.15 6.42
C ILE A 188 -15.92 4.05 6.85
N VAL A 189 -15.71 3.59 8.08
CA VAL A 189 -14.38 3.19 8.58
C VAL A 189 -13.98 1.87 7.89
N THR A 190 -13.19 1.98 6.83
CA THR A 190 -12.62 0.84 6.11
C THR A 190 -11.61 0.10 6.95
N HIS A 191 -11.77 -1.22 7.12
CA HIS A 191 -10.76 -2.06 7.77
C HIS A 191 -9.47 -2.12 6.94
N SER A 192 -8.31 -2.09 7.60
CA SER A 192 -7.00 -2.11 6.94
C SER A 192 -6.67 -3.48 6.35
N SER A 193 -6.90 -3.66 5.05
CA SER A 193 -6.35 -4.78 4.28
C SER A 193 -5.07 -4.37 3.55
N GLY A 194 -3.96 -5.05 3.84
CA GLY A 194 -2.63 -4.82 3.28
C GLY A 194 -1.86 -6.13 2.99
N PRO A 195 -0.62 -6.04 2.47
CA PRO A 195 0.25 -7.17 2.12
C PRO A 195 0.96 -7.73 3.35
N LEU A 196 2.23 -8.10 3.18
CA LEU A 196 3.30 -8.21 4.14
C LEU A 196 4.47 -7.18 3.80
N SER A 197 4.16 -5.86 3.67
CA SER A 197 4.89 -4.49 3.85
C SER A 197 5.22 -3.68 5.26
N SER A 198 4.60 -3.37 6.49
CA SER A 198 3.36 -2.84 7.32
C SER A 198 3.73 -2.70 8.78
N ILE A 199 4.18 -3.77 9.45
CA ILE A 199 3.98 -3.85 10.91
C ILE A 199 4.89 -2.82 11.59
N LEU A 200 5.90 -2.42 10.81
CA LEU A 200 6.86 -1.34 10.89
C LEU A 200 6.20 0.06 10.96
N ASN A 201 5.01 0.24 10.37
CA ASN A 201 4.12 1.41 10.53
C ASN A 201 3.45 1.45 11.92
N SER A 202 3.93 0.66 12.89
CA SER A 202 3.55 0.75 14.28
C SER A 202 4.06 2.08 14.86
N ALA A 203 3.17 2.87 15.46
CA ALA A 203 3.52 4.17 16.05
C ALA A 203 4.27 4.05 17.41
N LYS A 204 4.49 2.81 17.88
CA LYS A 204 5.14 2.40 19.12
C LYS A 204 5.88 1.06 18.88
N PRO A 205 6.80 0.60 19.75
CA PRO A 205 7.44 -0.72 19.61
C PRO A 205 6.43 -1.86 19.43
N ILE A 206 6.75 -2.84 18.55
CA ILE A 206 5.86 -3.93 18.14
C ILE A 206 5.58 -4.86 19.33
N ALA A 207 4.31 -5.15 19.63
CA ALA A 207 3.96 -6.07 20.71
C ALA A 207 4.07 -7.52 20.23
N LEU A 208 4.93 -8.32 20.87
CA LEU A 208 5.02 -9.78 20.69
C LEU A 208 4.28 -10.45 21.85
N VAL A 209 3.00 -10.78 21.66
CA VAL A 209 2.16 -11.39 22.69
C VAL A 209 2.37 -12.90 22.69
N ILE A 210 2.95 -13.43 23.76
CA ILE A 210 3.22 -14.86 23.97
C ILE A 210 2.21 -15.48 24.94
N PRO A 211 1.96 -16.80 24.89
CA PRO A 211 1.22 -17.49 25.94
C PRO A 211 1.96 -17.46 27.27
N ALA A 212 1.24 -17.25 28.38
CA ALA A 212 1.79 -17.46 29.72
C ALA A 212 2.01 -18.97 30.04
N ASP A 213 1.19 -19.85 29.43
CA ASP A 213 1.47 -21.28 29.43
C ASP A 213 2.72 -21.56 28.59
N ARG A 214 3.76 -22.13 29.20
CA ARG A 214 5.08 -22.39 28.57
C ARG A 214 5.81 -21.12 28.13
N ALA A 215 5.71 -20.05 28.93
CA ALA A 215 6.33 -18.74 28.66
C ALA A 215 7.77 -18.84 28.10
N GLU A 216 8.68 -19.58 28.76
CA GLU A 216 10.08 -19.77 28.35
C GLU A 216 10.25 -20.22 26.87
N TYR A 217 9.41 -21.15 26.41
CA TYR A 217 9.45 -21.68 25.04
C TYR A 217 9.01 -20.62 24.01
N TYR A 218 7.95 -19.87 24.33
CA TYR A 218 7.43 -18.84 23.44
C TYR A 218 8.22 -17.54 23.51
N GLU A 219 8.84 -17.23 24.64
CA GLU A 219 9.81 -16.16 24.82
C GLU A 219 11.05 -16.41 23.95
N SER A 220 11.59 -17.63 23.92
CA SER A 220 12.67 -18.01 22.99
C SER A 220 12.30 -17.76 21.51
N ILE A 221 11.05 -18.02 21.13
CA ILE A 221 10.53 -17.70 19.78
C ILE A 221 10.40 -16.18 19.58
N ALA A 222 9.86 -15.46 20.56
CA ALA A 222 9.67 -14.02 20.49
C ALA A 222 10.99 -13.25 20.46
N LEU A 223 12.00 -13.66 21.25
CA LEU A 223 13.36 -13.11 21.23
C LEU A 223 14.03 -13.31 19.86
N ARG A 224 13.81 -14.44 19.18
CA ARG A 224 14.32 -14.66 17.81
C ARG A 224 13.61 -13.77 16.77
N ILE A 225 12.31 -13.51 16.95
CA ILE A 225 11.56 -12.56 16.11
C ILE A 225 12.04 -11.13 16.35
N ALA A 226 12.16 -10.70 17.61
CA ALA A 226 12.67 -9.39 18.00
C ALA A 226 14.12 -9.17 17.53
N HIS A 227 14.99 -10.17 17.67
CA HIS A 227 16.35 -10.13 17.14
C HIS A 227 16.35 -9.91 15.63
N ASN A 228 15.54 -10.63 14.85
CA ASN A 228 15.48 -10.42 13.41
C ASN A 228 14.96 -9.01 13.04
N LEU A 229 13.91 -8.52 13.72
CA LEU A 229 13.37 -7.18 13.52
C LEU A 229 14.40 -6.08 13.87
N TYR A 230 15.17 -6.26 14.94
CA TYR A 230 16.24 -5.33 15.30
C TYR A 230 17.45 -5.43 14.35
N THR A 231 17.94 -6.64 14.06
CA THR A 231 19.12 -6.89 13.22
C THR A 231 18.92 -6.38 11.79
N TYR A 232 17.82 -6.74 11.13
CA TYR A 232 17.60 -6.41 9.71
C TYR A 232 16.86 -5.08 9.48
N LEU A 233 16.06 -4.60 10.44
CA LEU A 233 15.17 -3.45 10.24
C LEU A 233 15.31 -2.35 11.32
N LYS A 234 16.10 -2.58 12.37
CA LYS A 234 16.32 -1.65 13.51
C LYS A 234 15.00 -1.26 14.21
N LEU A 235 14.08 -2.22 14.32
CA LEU A 235 12.77 -2.03 14.94
C LEU A 235 12.68 -2.63 16.34
N ASP A 236 12.23 -1.81 17.28
CA ASP A 236 12.01 -2.21 18.67
C ASP A 236 10.75 -3.06 18.86
N CYS A 237 10.82 -3.99 19.80
CA CYS A 237 9.73 -4.88 20.18
C CYS A 237 9.51 -4.86 21.69
N THR A 238 8.31 -5.23 22.14
CA THR A 238 8.00 -5.50 23.55
C THR A 238 7.36 -6.89 23.64
N ILE A 239 7.97 -7.81 24.39
CA ILE A 239 7.41 -9.13 24.68
C ILE A 239 6.47 -8.98 25.89
N VAL A 240 5.27 -9.56 25.83
CA VAL A 240 4.24 -9.50 26.87
C VAL A 240 3.50 -10.84 26.93
N GLN A 241 3.19 -11.36 28.12
CA GLN A 241 2.40 -12.59 28.24
C GLN A 241 0.89 -12.32 28.07
N ASP A 242 0.15 -13.30 27.55
CA ASP A 242 -1.28 -13.18 27.25
C ASP A 242 -2.18 -12.94 28.48
N SER A 243 -1.69 -13.27 29.68
CA SER A 243 -2.30 -12.93 30.97
C SER A 243 -1.97 -11.54 31.49
N GLU A 244 -0.98 -10.85 30.91
CA GLU A 244 -0.53 -9.50 31.29
C GLU A 244 -1.15 -8.42 30.38
N VAL A 245 -1.93 -8.79 29.37
CA VAL A 245 -2.61 -7.84 28.46
C VAL A 245 -3.87 -7.29 29.14
N ASP A 246 -3.65 -6.38 30.08
CA ASP A 246 -4.67 -5.71 30.90
C ASP A 246 -5.40 -4.55 30.17
N GLY A 247 -4.77 -3.98 29.14
CA GLY A 247 -5.21 -2.76 28.48
C GLY A 247 -5.00 -2.72 26.97
N THR A 248 -5.26 -1.55 26.39
CA THR A 248 -5.22 -1.35 24.93
C THR A 248 -3.78 -1.33 24.39
N LEU A 249 -3.48 -2.24 23.47
CA LEU A 249 -2.27 -2.22 22.63
C LEU A 249 -2.34 -1.11 21.55
N GLU A 250 -2.84 0.07 21.91
CA GLU A 250 -3.19 1.15 20.99
C GLU A 250 -1.95 1.81 20.38
N GLY A 251 -1.97 2.00 19.06
CA GLY A 251 -0.83 2.50 18.29
C GLY A 251 0.32 1.48 18.17
N ARG A 252 0.22 0.31 18.80
CA ARG A 252 1.11 -0.82 18.56
C ARG A 252 0.49 -1.74 17.51
N SER A 253 1.29 -2.15 16.55
CA SER A 253 1.01 -3.37 15.80
C SER A 253 1.37 -4.59 16.66
N VAL A 254 0.58 -5.67 16.56
CA VAL A 254 0.65 -6.81 17.48
C VAL A 254 0.91 -8.11 16.73
N VAL A 255 1.89 -8.89 17.15
CA VAL A 255 2.14 -10.27 16.71
C VAL A 255 1.68 -11.22 17.81
N VAL A 256 0.77 -12.13 17.50
CA VAL A 256 0.30 -13.15 18.45
C VAL A 256 1.04 -14.46 18.18
N ILE A 257 1.71 -14.98 19.20
CA ILE A 257 2.56 -16.19 19.13
C ILE A 257 1.85 -17.33 19.88
N GLY A 258 2.06 -18.58 19.46
CA GLY A 258 1.53 -19.78 20.14
C GLY A 258 0.14 -20.27 19.71
N GLY A 259 -0.60 -19.49 18.91
CA GLY A 259 -1.88 -19.93 18.34
C GLY A 259 -2.91 -20.27 19.42
N HIS A 260 -3.40 -21.51 19.45
CA HIS A 260 -4.43 -21.95 20.39
C HIS A 260 -4.00 -21.95 21.87
N HIS A 261 -2.69 -21.91 22.16
CA HIS A 261 -2.18 -21.70 23.51
C HIS A 261 -2.36 -20.25 24.00
N ASN A 262 -2.56 -19.30 23.08
CA ASN A 262 -2.62 -17.87 23.38
C ASN A 262 -4.05 -17.41 23.65
N LYS A 263 -4.37 -17.16 24.92
CA LYS A 263 -5.67 -16.72 25.42
C LYS A 263 -6.09 -15.38 24.81
N TYR A 264 -5.16 -14.44 24.61
CA TYR A 264 -5.44 -13.15 23.97
C TYR A 264 -5.87 -13.35 22.51
N GLY A 265 -5.17 -14.21 21.76
CA GLY A 265 -5.56 -14.63 20.41
C GLY A 265 -6.94 -15.29 20.37
N MET A 266 -7.14 -16.36 21.16
CA MET A 266 -8.40 -17.12 21.20
C MET A 266 -9.61 -16.27 21.63
N THR A 267 -9.39 -15.23 22.45
CA THR A 267 -10.45 -14.29 22.86
C THR A 267 -10.83 -13.34 21.74
N ARG A 268 -9.85 -12.88 20.94
CA ARG A 268 -10.11 -12.04 19.74
C ARG A 268 -10.81 -12.83 18.63
N GLU A 269 -10.59 -14.13 18.50
CA GLU A 269 -11.31 -14.99 17.54
C GLU A 269 -12.81 -15.14 17.88
N LYS A 270 -13.16 -15.40 19.15
CA LYS A 270 -14.55 -15.69 19.55
C LYS A 270 -15.52 -14.51 19.43
N GLY A 271 -15.03 -13.28 19.26
CA GLY A 271 -15.87 -12.10 19.02
C GLY A 271 -16.41 -11.97 17.60
N MET A 272 -16.16 -12.95 16.71
CA MET A 272 -16.49 -12.87 15.30
C MET A 272 -16.84 -14.23 14.70
N VAL A 273 -17.72 -14.23 13.68
CA VAL A 273 -18.17 -15.38 12.89
C VAL A 273 -17.05 -16.38 12.60
N GLY A 274 -17.10 -17.53 13.27
CA GLY A 274 -16.16 -18.63 13.06
C GLY A 274 -16.70 -19.69 12.12
N LEU A 275 -15.78 -20.32 11.38
CA LEU A 275 -15.94 -21.67 10.83
C LEU A 275 -14.60 -22.39 10.96
N ALA A 276 -14.63 -23.63 11.45
CA ALA A 276 -13.43 -24.40 11.76
C ALA A 276 -13.11 -25.42 10.66
N SER A 277 -12.07 -25.16 9.89
CA SER A 277 -11.28 -26.17 9.17
C SER A 277 -9.96 -25.56 8.68
N GLU A 278 -8.98 -26.41 8.39
CA GLU A 278 -7.56 -26.04 8.28
C GLU A 278 -7.20 -25.08 7.12
N HIS A 279 -6.06 -24.40 7.30
CA HIS A 279 -5.23 -23.78 6.25
C HIS A 279 -5.69 -22.49 5.51
N PHE A 280 -6.48 -21.60 6.12
CA PHE A 280 -6.61 -20.21 5.64
C PHE A 280 -6.45 -19.14 6.73
N LEU A 281 -5.98 -17.96 6.32
CA LEU A 281 -5.72 -16.79 7.16
C LEU A 281 -6.60 -15.62 6.70
N TYR A 282 -7.24 -14.92 7.64
CA TYR A 282 -8.12 -13.78 7.38
C TYR A 282 -7.77 -12.63 8.33
N THR A 283 -8.02 -11.38 7.92
CA THR A 283 -7.83 -10.20 8.77
C THR A 283 -9.17 -9.53 9.07
N ARG A 284 -9.44 -9.23 10.34
CA ARG A 284 -10.52 -8.31 10.74
C ARG A 284 -10.07 -7.46 11.91
N GLN A 285 -10.31 -6.16 11.79
CA GLN A 285 -9.96 -5.17 12.79
C GLN A 285 -11.11 -5.06 13.80
N VAL A 286 -10.92 -5.63 14.98
CA VAL A 286 -11.72 -5.32 16.18
C VAL A 286 -11.05 -4.15 16.89
N GLY A 287 -11.81 -3.32 17.62
CA GLY A 287 -11.36 -2.06 18.21
C GLY A 287 -9.97 -2.09 18.87
N SER A 288 -9.21 -1.01 18.62
CA SER A 288 -7.94 -0.60 19.25
C SER A 288 -6.75 -1.58 19.28
N ALA A 289 -6.80 -2.74 18.63
CA ALA A 289 -5.62 -3.60 18.48
C ALA A 289 -5.61 -4.43 17.17
N THR A 290 -4.56 -4.27 16.38
CA THR A 290 -4.36 -5.00 15.13
C THR A 290 -3.38 -6.16 15.36
N ALA A 291 -3.92 -7.36 15.57
CA ALA A 291 -3.16 -8.61 15.52
C ALA A 291 -2.85 -8.96 14.05
N LEU A 292 -1.57 -9.11 13.72
CA LEU A 292 -1.10 -9.16 12.34
C LEU A 292 0.13 -10.06 12.17
N LYS A 293 0.13 -10.84 11.09
CA LYS A 293 1.35 -11.44 10.54
C LYS A 293 1.90 -10.45 9.50
N ILE A 294 3.20 -10.24 9.59
CA ILE A 294 3.85 -8.93 9.52
C ILE A 294 3.88 -8.32 8.10
N PHE A 295 3.64 -7.01 7.95
CA PHE A 295 3.97 -6.08 6.82
C PHE A 295 2.71 -5.46 5.88
N ALA A 296 2.32 -4.38 5.01
CA ALA A 296 2.30 -2.86 4.44
C ALA A 296 3.32 -1.59 4.18
N GLN A 297 3.28 -0.77 3.08
CA GLN A 297 3.89 0.63 3.02
C GLN A 297 3.31 1.65 1.94
N THR A 298 3.61 2.98 2.01
CA THR A 298 2.78 4.13 1.51
C THR A 298 3.44 5.27 0.68
N GLU A 299 2.61 6.16 0.09
CA GLU A 299 2.89 7.33 -0.79
C GLU A 299 3.18 8.66 -0.01
N TYR A 300 3.67 9.80 -0.55
CA TYR A 300 3.53 10.48 -1.86
C TYR A 300 4.80 11.26 -2.31
N SER A 301 4.81 11.74 -3.56
CA SER A 301 5.89 12.50 -4.24
C SER A 301 7.12 11.65 -4.59
N THR A 302 6.98 10.84 -5.63
CA THR A 302 7.86 9.67 -5.83
C THR A 302 9.07 9.95 -6.74
N ILE A 303 10.17 10.39 -6.14
CA ILE A 303 11.50 10.14 -6.72
C ILE A 303 11.80 8.64 -6.51
N PHE A 304 11.86 7.86 -7.59
CA PHE A 304 12.30 6.46 -7.51
C PHE A 304 13.82 6.39 -7.56
N ILE A 305 14.47 6.54 -6.40
CA ILE A 305 15.76 5.92 -6.14
C ILE A 305 15.48 4.46 -5.74
N TRP A 306 16.17 3.51 -6.35
CA TRP A 306 16.10 2.10 -5.92
C TRP A 306 16.87 1.95 -4.61
N MET A 307 16.27 1.26 -3.63
CA MET A 307 16.92 0.89 -2.36
C MET A 307 16.39 -0.47 -1.90
N PRO A 308 17.15 -1.57 -2.04
CA PRO A 308 16.92 -2.80 -1.29
C PRO A 308 17.26 -2.61 0.19
N LEU A 309 16.79 -3.55 1.02
CA LEU A 309 17.38 -3.78 2.32
C LEU A 309 18.87 -4.14 2.14
N ILE A 310 19.69 -3.83 3.14
CA ILE A 310 21.13 -4.11 3.11
C ILE A 310 21.38 -5.63 3.02
N GLN A 311 21.64 -6.12 1.81
CA GLN A 311 22.06 -7.49 1.56
C GLN A 311 23.57 -7.58 1.80
N VAL A 312 23.98 -7.68 3.06
CA VAL A 312 25.38 -7.86 3.44
C VAL A 312 25.88 -9.20 2.88
N ALA A 313 26.74 -9.14 1.87
CA ALA A 313 27.49 -10.29 1.42
C ALA A 313 28.48 -10.71 2.51
N THR A 314 28.37 -11.94 3.00
CA THR A 314 29.35 -12.54 3.90
C THR A 314 30.59 -12.95 3.09
N SER A 315 31.60 -12.08 3.03
CA SER A 315 32.93 -12.46 2.56
C SER A 315 33.63 -13.29 3.63
N GLU A 316 33.97 -14.54 3.30
CA GLU A 316 34.78 -15.39 4.17
C GLU A 316 36.25 -14.93 4.17
N TYR A 317 36.78 -14.63 5.36
CA TYR A 317 38.21 -14.58 5.70
C TYR A 317 38.38 -14.84 7.20
#